data_AF-A0A445C6R1-F1
#
_entry.id   AF-A0A445C6R1-F1
#
_cell.length_a   1.000
_cell.length_b   1.000
_cell.length_c   1.000
_cell.angle_alpha   90.00
_cell.angle_beta   90.00
_cell.angle_gamma   90.00
#
_symmetry.space_group_name_H-M   'P 1'
#
loop_
_entity.id
_entity.type
_entity.pdbx_description
1 polymer ?
#
loop_
_entity_poly.entity_id
_entity_poly.type
_entity_poly.pdbx_seq_one_letter_code
_entity_poly.pdbx_strand_id
1 'polypeptide(L)'
;MAHPSESDAKLLELFKLPQDEEEVDGFLFSQMAWSIVVPMALRTTIELGVFDIIAKEGKCAKLSAKDIVDDIGSNNPEAASMLDRVLRLLASHSLLSCSVVEDPESSNNLHHRLYSLSPVSKYFVGDADGVSLGPSLRLHLDKVFTQRAILEGGIPFNRAHGMHVFEYAKIDPRFNEVFNKAMHNSSTLLMKRILDVYKGFDHINKLVDVGGGVGATIKLITSKHPHILGINFDLPHVIECASAYDDGVEHVGGDMFESVPNGDAIFMKRILHDWRDEECLKILKNCLKAIPTDGKVIVVETMVSIVPEPTFFAKNAFVNDVIMMTQMPGGIERTKQDFMNLAHGSGFSGIRFVCCVSSFWVMEFYK
;
A
#
# COMPACT_ATOMS: atom_id res chain seq x y z
N MET A 1 -30.27 25.82 -18.31
CA MET A 1 -30.03 25.56 -16.88
C MET A 1 -31.34 25.84 -16.15
N ALA A 2 -32.11 24.81 -15.82
CA ALA A 2 -33.29 24.98 -14.98
C ALA A 2 -32.82 25.27 -13.56
N HIS A 3 -33.32 26.33 -12.94
CA HIS A 3 -33.11 26.57 -11.51
C HIS A 3 -33.77 25.44 -10.71
N PRO A 4 -33.15 24.95 -9.61
CA PRO A 4 -33.79 23.97 -8.74
C PRO A 4 -35.14 24.52 -8.26
N SER A 5 -36.16 23.68 -8.17
CA SER A 5 -37.44 24.08 -7.60
C SER A 5 -37.24 24.53 -6.14
N GLU A 6 -38.07 25.44 -5.64
CA GLU A 6 -37.95 26.00 -4.28
C GLU A 6 -37.98 24.90 -3.18
N SER A 7 -38.62 23.76 -3.47
CA SER A 7 -38.60 22.57 -2.61
C SER A 7 -37.26 21.82 -2.63
N ASP A 8 -36.61 21.71 -3.79
CA ASP A 8 -35.31 21.03 -3.93
C ASP A 8 -34.19 21.87 -3.29
N ALA A 9 -34.26 23.19 -3.42
CA ALA A 9 -33.34 24.10 -2.74
C ALA A 9 -33.43 23.97 -1.21
N LYS A 10 -34.66 23.87 -0.67
CA LYS A 10 -34.91 23.70 0.77
C LYS A 10 -34.50 22.33 1.29
N LEU A 11 -34.64 21.27 0.48
CA LEU A 11 -34.11 19.93 0.77
C LEU A 11 -32.58 19.92 0.78
N LEU A 12 -31.94 20.56 -0.18
CA LEU A 12 -30.47 20.69 -0.24
C LEU A 12 -29.91 21.47 0.95
N GLU A 13 -30.65 22.44 1.51
CA GLU A 13 -30.27 23.10 2.76
C GLU A 13 -30.28 22.17 3.98
N LEU A 14 -31.21 21.22 4.04
CA LEU A 14 -31.27 20.20 5.11
C LEU A 14 -30.14 19.16 5.01
N PHE A 15 -29.50 19.01 3.85
CA PHE A 15 -28.33 18.14 3.67
C PHE A 15 -27.00 18.82 4.02
N LYS A 16 -27.00 20.12 4.39
CA LYS A 16 -25.80 20.79 4.89
C LYS A 16 -25.43 20.23 6.27
N LEU A 17 -24.14 20.13 6.56
CA LEU A 17 -23.65 19.67 7.86
C LEU A 17 -24.26 20.54 8.98
N PRO A 18 -24.71 19.94 10.09
CA PRO A 18 -25.20 20.70 11.23
C PRO A 18 -24.09 21.61 11.77
N GLN A 19 -24.48 22.78 12.29
CA GLN A 19 -23.54 23.75 12.87
C GLN A 19 -23.27 23.49 14.36
N ASP A 20 -24.01 22.56 14.97
CA ASP A 20 -23.84 22.13 16.35
C ASP A 20 -22.77 21.03 16.43
N GLU A 21 -21.79 21.21 17.32
CA GLU A 21 -20.68 20.26 17.53
C GLU A 21 -21.20 18.88 17.98
N GLU A 22 -22.26 18.81 18.78
CA GLU A 22 -22.81 17.54 19.28
C GLU A 22 -23.49 16.72 18.17
N GLU A 23 -24.16 17.38 17.22
CA GLU A 23 -24.72 16.72 16.05
C GLU A 23 -23.63 16.27 15.06
N VAL A 24 -22.57 17.08 14.87
CA VAL A 24 -21.41 16.70 14.06
C VAL A 24 -20.71 15.47 14.65
N ASP A 25 -20.57 15.37 15.97
CA ASP A 25 -20.02 14.21 16.66
C ASP A 25 -20.89 12.95 16.44
N GLY A 26 -22.21 13.08 16.48
CA GLY A 26 -23.14 12.00 16.16
C GLY A 26 -23.02 11.49 14.71
N PHE A 27 -22.80 12.40 13.75
CA PHE A 27 -22.53 12.05 12.36
C PHE A 27 -21.18 11.34 12.19
N LEU A 28 -20.12 11.83 12.83
CA LEU A 28 -18.80 11.21 12.79
C LEU A 28 -18.82 9.81 13.41
N PHE A 29 -19.49 9.64 14.55
CA PHE A 29 -19.70 8.33 15.17
C PHE A 29 -20.41 7.36 14.21
N SER A 30 -21.49 7.81 13.58
CA SER A 30 -22.22 7.02 12.60
C SER A 30 -21.35 6.64 11.41
N GLN A 31 -20.53 7.57 10.88
CA GLN A 31 -19.59 7.27 9.80
C GLN A 31 -18.56 6.22 10.21
N MET A 32 -18.03 6.28 11.42
CA MET A 32 -17.08 5.29 11.92
C MET A 32 -17.72 3.90 12.06
N ALA A 33 -18.97 3.82 12.54
CA ALA A 33 -19.69 2.55 12.68
C ALA A 33 -19.89 1.83 11.33
N TRP A 34 -20.07 2.59 10.25
CA TRP A 34 -20.24 2.06 8.89
C TRP A 34 -18.97 2.14 8.03
N SER A 35 -17.84 2.51 8.62
CA SER A 35 -16.59 2.77 7.88
C SER A 35 -16.10 1.55 7.08
N ILE A 36 -16.44 0.34 7.50
CA ILE A 36 -16.11 -0.91 6.80
C ILE A 36 -16.83 -1.05 5.45
N VAL A 37 -17.96 -0.36 5.24
CA VAL A 37 -18.76 -0.50 4.02
C VAL A 37 -18.00 0.04 2.80
N VAL A 38 -17.26 1.13 2.95
CA VAL A 38 -16.48 1.76 1.86
C VAL A 38 -15.36 0.85 1.33
N PRO A 39 -14.43 0.31 2.15
CA PRO A 39 -13.40 -0.60 1.67
C PRO A 39 -13.98 -1.90 1.11
N MET A 40 -15.11 -2.40 1.64
CA MET A 40 -15.80 -3.56 1.07
C MET A 40 -16.41 -3.27 -0.31
N ALA A 41 -17.08 -2.13 -0.48
CA ALA A 41 -17.60 -1.67 -1.76
C ALA A 41 -16.48 -1.49 -2.80
N LEU A 42 -15.35 -0.92 -2.37
CA LEU A 42 -14.17 -0.74 -3.20
C LEU A 42 -13.59 -2.09 -3.63
N ARG A 43 -13.45 -3.04 -2.69
CA ARG A 43 -13.00 -4.40 -2.98
C ARG A 43 -13.88 -5.07 -4.04
N THR A 44 -15.20 -5.04 -3.88
CA THR A 44 -16.15 -5.61 -4.85
C THR A 44 -15.96 -5.00 -6.23
N THR A 45 -15.78 -3.68 -6.31
CA THR A 45 -15.61 -2.95 -7.58
C THR A 45 -14.30 -3.33 -8.29
N ILE A 46 -13.23 -3.60 -7.52
CA ILE A 46 -11.96 -4.11 -8.03
C ILE A 46 -12.10 -5.57 -8.51
N GLU A 47 -12.75 -6.43 -7.73
CA GLU A 47 -12.96 -7.85 -8.09
C GLU A 47 -13.84 -8.01 -9.34
N LEU A 48 -14.79 -7.09 -9.55
CA LEU A 48 -15.62 -7.02 -10.76
C LEU A 48 -14.92 -6.36 -11.96
N GLY A 49 -13.68 -5.86 -11.81
CA GLY A 49 -12.92 -5.23 -12.90
C GLY A 49 -13.45 -3.87 -13.36
N VAL A 50 -14.34 -3.22 -12.59
CA VAL A 50 -15.05 -2.00 -13.02
C VAL A 50 -14.09 -0.88 -13.41
N PHE A 51 -13.01 -0.68 -12.65
CA PHE A 51 -12.03 0.36 -12.95
C PHE A 51 -11.34 0.13 -14.30
N ASP A 52 -11.00 -1.12 -14.61
CA ASP A 52 -10.37 -1.48 -15.88
C ASP A 52 -11.36 -1.36 -17.05
N ILE A 53 -12.64 -1.68 -16.84
CA ILE A 53 -13.71 -1.49 -17.84
C ILE A 53 -13.84 -0.01 -18.21
N ILE A 54 -13.97 0.87 -17.22
CA ILE A 54 -14.05 2.33 -17.49
C ILE A 54 -12.75 2.83 -18.13
N ALA A 55 -11.59 2.31 -17.74
CA ALA A 55 -10.30 2.69 -18.30
C ALA A 55 -10.16 2.33 -19.80
N LYS A 56 -10.67 1.15 -20.21
CA LYS A 56 -10.63 0.67 -21.60
C LYS A 56 -11.41 1.57 -22.56
N GLU A 57 -12.52 2.14 -22.10
CA GLU A 57 -13.35 3.08 -22.87
C GLU A 57 -12.69 4.46 -23.06
N GLY A 58 -11.61 4.74 -22.32
CA GLY A 58 -10.75 5.90 -22.51
C GLY A 58 -11.00 7.05 -21.54
N LYS A 59 -10.18 8.11 -21.64
CA LYS A 59 -10.11 9.21 -20.65
C LYS A 59 -11.40 10.00 -20.44
N CYS A 60 -12.28 10.01 -21.43
CA CYS A 60 -13.56 10.74 -21.38
C CYS A 60 -14.76 9.80 -21.16
N ALA A 61 -14.51 8.53 -20.85
CA ALA A 61 -15.55 7.53 -20.64
C ALA A 61 -16.52 7.95 -19.54
N LYS A 62 -17.81 7.75 -19.82
CA LYS A 62 -18.92 8.01 -18.92
C LYS A 62 -19.91 6.85 -19.06
N LEU A 63 -19.77 5.86 -18.19
CA LEU A 63 -20.54 4.62 -18.29
C LEU A 63 -21.65 4.59 -17.25
N SER A 64 -22.83 4.15 -17.64
CA SER A 64 -23.87 3.77 -16.68
C SER A 64 -23.50 2.47 -16.00
N ALA A 65 -24.14 2.17 -14.86
CA ALA A 65 -23.98 0.86 -14.23
C ALA A 65 -24.45 -0.30 -15.12
N LYS A 66 -25.38 -0.04 -16.05
CA LYS A 66 -25.83 -1.03 -17.03
C LYS A 66 -24.73 -1.34 -18.04
N ASP A 67 -24.09 -0.32 -18.62
CA ASP A 67 -22.99 -0.53 -19.58
C ASP A 67 -21.86 -1.36 -18.97
N ILE A 68 -21.51 -1.09 -17.70
CA ILE A 68 -20.48 -1.84 -16.97
C ILE A 68 -20.93 -3.29 -16.72
N VAL A 69 -22.18 -3.51 -16.34
CA VAL A 69 -22.73 -4.86 -16.10
C VAL A 69 -22.81 -5.68 -17.39
N ASP A 70 -23.13 -5.04 -18.51
CA ASP A 70 -23.17 -5.65 -19.83
C ASP A 70 -21.76 -6.12 -20.25
N ASP A 71 -20.70 -5.31 -19.97
CA ASP A 71 -19.30 -5.72 -20.20
C ASP A 71 -18.84 -6.86 -19.26
N ILE A 72 -19.27 -6.84 -18.00
CA ILE A 72 -19.04 -7.94 -17.04
C ILE A 72 -19.71 -9.25 -17.51
N GLY A 73 -20.79 -9.17 -18.30
CA GLY A 73 -21.54 -10.33 -18.78
C GLY A 73 -22.44 -10.98 -17.72
N SER A 74 -23.03 -10.18 -16.83
CA SER A 74 -23.93 -10.70 -15.77
C SER A 74 -25.34 -10.98 -16.29
N ASN A 75 -25.89 -12.14 -15.92
CA ASN A 75 -27.29 -12.50 -16.20
C ASN A 75 -28.27 -12.08 -15.07
N ASN A 76 -27.78 -11.42 -14.02
CA ASN A 76 -28.64 -10.98 -12.90
C ASN A 76 -29.41 -9.71 -13.29
N PRO A 77 -30.76 -9.74 -13.35
CA PRO A 77 -31.56 -8.58 -13.76
C PRO A 77 -31.43 -7.37 -12.81
N GLU A 78 -31.00 -7.59 -11.56
CA GLU A 78 -30.82 -6.52 -10.57
C GLU A 78 -29.39 -5.97 -10.54
N ALA A 79 -28.44 -6.56 -11.29
CA ALA A 79 -27.02 -6.23 -11.19
C ALA A 79 -26.72 -4.75 -11.44
N ALA A 80 -27.36 -4.14 -12.44
CA ALA A 80 -27.16 -2.72 -12.74
C ALA A 80 -27.61 -1.82 -11.58
N SER A 81 -28.74 -2.12 -10.94
CA SER A 81 -29.24 -1.36 -9.78
C SER A 81 -28.35 -1.55 -8.55
N MET A 82 -27.89 -2.77 -8.31
CA MET A 82 -26.95 -3.07 -7.22
C MET A 82 -25.61 -2.35 -7.43
N LEU A 83 -25.05 -2.43 -8.63
CA LEU A 83 -23.78 -1.81 -8.97
C LEU A 83 -23.88 -0.29 -8.88
N ASP A 84 -24.94 0.34 -9.39
CA ASP A 84 -25.14 1.78 -9.29
C ASP A 84 -25.10 2.29 -7.84
N ARG A 85 -25.69 1.54 -6.89
CA ARG A 85 -25.63 1.89 -5.45
C ARG A 85 -24.19 1.85 -4.91
N VAL A 86 -23.41 0.86 -5.33
CA VAL A 86 -21.99 0.71 -4.97
C VAL A 86 -21.17 1.85 -5.57
N LEU A 87 -21.33 2.13 -6.87
CA LEU A 87 -20.59 3.18 -7.57
C LEU A 87 -20.94 4.57 -7.03
N ARG A 88 -22.20 4.80 -6.63
CA ARG A 88 -22.63 6.04 -5.98
C ARG A 88 -21.92 6.27 -4.65
N LEU A 89 -21.75 5.21 -3.84
CA LEU A 89 -20.97 5.29 -2.60
C LEU A 89 -19.50 5.61 -2.87
N LEU A 90 -18.89 4.98 -3.88
CA LEU A 90 -17.50 5.25 -4.24
C LEU A 90 -17.32 6.68 -4.79
N ALA A 91 -18.28 7.17 -5.56
CA ALA A 91 -18.29 8.55 -6.05
C ALA A 91 -18.41 9.57 -4.91
N SER A 92 -19.20 9.29 -3.87
CA SER A 92 -19.28 10.18 -2.69
C SER A 92 -17.97 10.27 -1.91
N HIS A 93 -17.07 9.29 -2.08
CA HIS A 93 -15.73 9.27 -1.49
C HIS A 93 -14.64 9.71 -2.49
N SER A 94 -15.03 10.33 -3.61
CA SER A 94 -14.12 10.77 -4.68
C SER A 94 -13.27 9.65 -5.32
N LEU A 95 -13.65 8.39 -5.12
CA LEU A 95 -13.00 7.22 -5.74
C LEU A 95 -13.46 7.00 -7.18
N LEU A 96 -14.57 7.62 -7.58
CA LEU A 96 -15.07 7.76 -8.94
C LEU A 96 -15.63 9.18 -9.10
N SER A 97 -15.77 9.63 -10.33
CA SER A 97 -16.56 10.83 -10.66
C SER A 97 -17.94 10.41 -11.15
N CYS A 98 -18.96 11.20 -10.82
CA CYS A 98 -20.34 10.92 -11.19
C CYS A 98 -20.94 12.15 -11.87
N SER A 99 -21.60 11.94 -13.00
CA SER A 99 -22.43 12.93 -13.67
C SER A 99 -23.84 12.39 -13.84
N VAL A 100 -24.82 13.28 -13.95
CA VAL A 100 -26.22 12.91 -14.09
C VAL A 100 -26.71 13.39 -15.45
N VAL A 101 -27.41 12.51 -16.16
CA VAL A 101 -28.06 12.81 -17.44
C VAL A 101 -29.57 12.61 -17.26
N GLU A 102 -30.35 13.54 -17.79
CA GLU A 102 -31.80 13.42 -17.87
C GLU A 102 -32.17 12.44 -18.98
N ASP A 103 -33.06 11.50 -18.69
CA ASP A 103 -33.65 10.62 -19.69
C ASP A 103 -34.72 11.39 -20.47
N PRO A 104 -34.49 11.74 -21.75
CA PRO A 104 -35.43 12.55 -22.53
C PRO A 104 -36.75 11.82 -22.81
N GLU A 105 -36.77 10.49 -22.71
CA GLU A 105 -37.94 9.66 -23.02
C GLU A 105 -38.72 9.23 -21.77
N SER A 106 -38.21 9.54 -20.57
CA SER A 106 -38.90 9.18 -19.32
C SER A 106 -39.94 10.24 -18.92
N SER A 107 -41.20 9.82 -18.76
CA SER A 107 -42.28 10.70 -18.27
C SER A 107 -42.15 11.12 -16.80
N ASN A 108 -41.14 10.61 -16.09
CA ASN A 108 -41.00 10.68 -14.62
C ASN A 108 -39.71 11.39 -14.15
N ASN A 109 -39.01 12.14 -15.02
CA ASN A 109 -37.71 12.75 -14.69
C ASN A 109 -36.71 11.72 -14.12
N LEU A 110 -36.60 10.54 -14.74
CA LEU A 110 -35.57 9.58 -14.31
C LEU A 110 -34.19 10.12 -14.71
N HIS A 111 -33.37 10.30 -13.69
CA HIS A 111 -31.97 10.66 -13.82
C HIS A 111 -31.11 9.40 -13.87
N HIS A 112 -30.30 9.26 -14.92
CA HIS A 112 -29.28 8.20 -15.00
C HIS A 112 -27.93 8.74 -14.56
N ARG A 113 -27.24 7.99 -13.71
CA ARG A 113 -25.86 8.30 -13.30
C ARG A 113 -24.89 7.68 -14.27
N LEU A 114 -23.93 8.50 -14.71
CA LEU A 114 -22.79 8.07 -15.48
C LEU A 114 -21.52 8.26 -14.65
N TYR A 115 -20.71 7.22 -14.62
CA TYR A 115 -19.48 7.14 -13.83
C TYR A 115 -18.25 7.24 -14.72
N SER A 116 -17.25 7.96 -14.23
CA SER A 116 -15.94 8.08 -14.86
C SER A 116 -14.84 7.91 -13.82
N LEU A 117 -13.61 7.63 -14.26
CA LEU A 117 -12.47 7.57 -13.36
C LEU A 117 -12.20 8.95 -12.76
N SER A 118 -11.98 8.99 -11.45
CA SER A 118 -11.42 10.14 -10.75
C SER A 118 -9.89 10.08 -10.76
N PRO A 119 -9.19 11.17 -10.37
CA PRO A 119 -7.72 11.13 -10.23
C PRO A 119 -7.21 10.06 -9.25
N VAL A 120 -8.03 9.63 -8.29
CA VAL A 120 -7.68 8.58 -7.31
C VAL A 120 -7.91 7.18 -7.90
N SER A 121 -8.87 7.01 -8.82
CA SER A 121 -9.16 5.71 -9.43
C SER A 121 -7.96 5.09 -10.14
N LYS A 122 -7.01 5.91 -10.61
CA LYS A 122 -5.77 5.44 -11.26
C LYS A 122 -4.95 4.47 -10.42
N TYR A 123 -5.08 4.50 -9.09
CA TYR A 123 -4.37 3.57 -8.21
C TYR A 123 -5.05 2.19 -8.13
N PHE A 124 -6.26 2.05 -8.67
CA PHE A 124 -7.03 0.80 -8.69
C PHE A 124 -7.17 0.20 -10.10
N VAL A 125 -6.79 0.95 -11.14
CA VAL A 125 -6.59 0.47 -12.52
C VAL A 125 -5.20 -0.16 -12.64
N GLY A 126 -5.07 -1.28 -13.36
CA GLY A 126 -3.75 -1.84 -13.66
C GLY A 126 -2.91 -0.88 -14.50
N ASP A 127 -1.68 -0.58 -14.07
CA ASP A 127 -0.73 0.19 -14.88
C ASP A 127 -0.14 -0.64 -16.03
N ALA A 128 0.82 -0.08 -16.78
CA ALA A 128 1.44 -0.77 -17.92
C ALA A 128 2.11 -2.10 -17.54
N ASP A 129 2.50 -2.28 -16.27
CA ASP A 129 3.08 -3.52 -15.74
C ASP A 129 2.03 -4.40 -15.03
N GLY A 130 0.74 -4.05 -15.16
CA GLY A 130 -0.38 -4.75 -14.51
C GLY A 130 -0.49 -4.50 -13.00
N VAL A 131 0.17 -3.46 -12.48
CA VAL A 131 0.25 -3.17 -11.04
C VAL A 131 -0.81 -2.15 -10.60
N SER A 132 -1.45 -2.42 -9.46
CA SER A 132 -2.41 -1.53 -8.79
C SER A 132 -2.45 -1.77 -7.27
N LEU A 133 -3.13 -0.91 -6.49
CA LEU A 133 -3.34 -1.07 -5.05
C LEU A 133 -4.44 -2.07 -4.68
N GLY A 134 -5.18 -2.62 -5.65
CA GLY A 134 -6.27 -3.56 -5.39
C GLY A 134 -5.86 -4.81 -4.59
N PRO A 135 -4.74 -5.48 -4.93
CA PRO A 135 -4.24 -6.60 -4.13
C PRO A 135 -3.92 -6.22 -2.69
N SER A 136 -3.39 -5.02 -2.43
CA SER A 136 -3.14 -4.55 -1.07
C SER A 136 -4.44 -4.40 -0.28
N LEU A 137 -5.50 -3.82 -0.87
CA LEU A 137 -6.81 -3.74 -0.21
C LEU A 137 -7.36 -5.13 0.12
N ARG A 138 -7.25 -6.09 -0.81
CA ARG A 138 -7.71 -7.47 -0.61
C ARG A 138 -6.98 -8.16 0.53
N LEU A 139 -5.67 -7.94 0.66
CA LEU A 139 -4.88 -8.48 1.77
C LEU A 139 -5.37 -7.96 3.13
N HIS A 140 -5.55 -6.65 3.28
CA HIS A 140 -6.00 -6.06 4.55
C HIS A 140 -7.43 -6.46 4.95
N LEU A 141 -8.27 -6.83 3.97
CA LEU A 141 -9.63 -7.33 4.19
C LEU A 141 -9.72 -8.87 4.26
N ASP A 142 -8.59 -9.57 4.22
CA ASP A 142 -8.59 -11.03 4.29
C ASP A 142 -8.96 -11.48 5.71
N LYS A 143 -9.88 -12.45 5.81
CA LYS A 143 -10.39 -13.00 7.06
C LYS A 143 -9.31 -13.66 7.93
N VAL A 144 -8.14 -13.93 7.35
CA VAL A 144 -6.99 -14.48 8.05
C VAL A 144 -6.45 -13.49 9.08
N PHE A 145 -6.56 -12.17 8.87
CA PHE A 145 -6.09 -11.19 9.87
C PHE A 145 -7.08 -11.00 11.03
N THR A 146 -6.55 -10.91 12.25
CA THR A 146 -7.32 -10.69 13.49
C THR A 146 -6.61 -9.68 14.40
N GLN A 147 -7.36 -8.97 15.23
CA GLN A 147 -6.84 -7.92 16.12
C GLN A 147 -6.84 -8.32 17.61
N ARG A 148 -7.11 -9.59 17.94
CA ARG A 148 -7.30 -10.03 19.34
C ARG A 148 -6.00 -10.49 20.01
N ALA A 149 -5.34 -9.64 20.81
CA ALA A 149 -4.32 -10.09 21.78
C ALA A 149 -3.98 -9.12 22.94
N ILE A 150 -4.68 -7.99 23.09
CA ILE A 150 -4.24 -6.90 23.98
C ILE A 150 -4.18 -7.32 25.47
N LEU A 151 -5.17 -8.08 25.95
CA LEU A 151 -5.27 -8.44 27.38
C LEU A 151 -4.44 -9.67 27.76
N GLU A 152 -4.24 -10.59 26.83
CA GLU A 152 -3.65 -11.92 27.10
C GLU A 152 -2.18 -12.01 26.66
N GLY A 153 -1.65 -10.95 26.03
CA GLY A 153 -0.32 -10.90 25.44
C GLY A 153 -0.17 -11.79 24.21
N GLY A 154 1.00 -11.71 23.57
CA GLY A 154 1.29 -12.42 22.31
C GLY A 154 0.76 -11.70 21.07
N ILE A 155 0.99 -12.29 19.90
CA ILE A 155 0.69 -11.68 18.61
C ILE A 155 -0.70 -12.17 18.15
N PRO A 156 -1.64 -11.26 17.81
CA PRO A 156 -2.99 -11.65 17.38
C PRO A 156 -3.02 -12.73 16.29
N PHE A 157 -2.17 -12.59 15.26
CA PHE A 157 -2.06 -13.59 14.20
C PHE A 157 -1.68 -14.98 14.74
N ASN A 158 -0.60 -15.05 15.53
CA ASN A 158 -0.13 -16.31 16.09
C ASN A 158 -1.15 -16.94 17.03
N ARG A 159 -1.93 -16.13 17.77
CA ARG A 159 -3.00 -16.66 18.63
C ARG A 159 -4.15 -17.24 17.82
N ALA A 160 -4.50 -16.66 16.68
CA ALA A 160 -5.54 -17.18 15.81
C ALA A 160 -5.14 -18.45 15.07
N HIS A 161 -3.87 -18.54 14.63
CA HIS A 161 -3.44 -19.59 13.68
C HIS A 161 -2.41 -20.57 14.24
N GLY A 162 -1.87 -20.31 15.44
CA GLY A 162 -0.85 -21.14 16.09
C GLY A 162 0.55 -21.05 15.49
N MET A 163 0.79 -20.15 14.54
CA MET A 163 2.06 -20.03 13.80
C MET A 163 2.30 -18.61 13.28
N HIS A 164 3.50 -18.34 12.78
CA HIS A 164 3.88 -17.05 12.18
C HIS A 164 3.18 -16.80 10.83
N VAL A 165 2.95 -15.54 10.44
CA VAL A 165 2.30 -15.21 9.14
C VAL A 165 3.04 -15.79 7.93
N PHE A 166 4.38 -15.72 7.91
CA PHE A 166 5.20 -16.36 6.87
C PHE A 166 5.12 -17.89 6.88
N GLU A 167 4.90 -18.54 8.03
CA GLU A 167 4.67 -19.98 8.09
C GLU A 167 3.27 -20.32 7.58
N TYR A 168 2.27 -19.52 7.94
CA TYR A 168 0.90 -19.67 7.46
C TYR A 168 0.80 -19.53 5.94
N ALA A 169 1.54 -18.58 5.34
CA ALA A 169 1.62 -18.43 3.89
C ALA A 169 2.15 -19.69 3.18
N LYS A 170 2.95 -20.54 3.84
CA LYS A 170 3.40 -21.81 3.24
C LYS A 170 2.32 -22.87 3.18
N ILE A 171 1.30 -22.80 4.05
CA ILE A 171 0.25 -23.82 4.17
C ILE A 171 -1.07 -23.45 3.48
N ASP A 172 -1.35 -22.15 3.27
CA ASP A 172 -2.52 -21.67 2.49
C ASP A 172 -2.03 -21.02 1.18
N PRO A 173 -1.99 -21.77 0.06
CA PRO A 173 -1.57 -21.25 -1.24
C PRO A 173 -2.38 -20.04 -1.71
N ARG A 174 -3.66 -19.97 -1.37
CA ARG A 174 -4.54 -18.84 -1.73
C ARG A 174 -4.16 -17.59 -0.95
N PHE A 175 -3.87 -17.72 0.35
CA PHE A 175 -3.35 -16.59 1.13
C PHE A 175 -1.95 -16.17 0.67
N ASN A 176 -1.08 -17.13 0.36
CA ASN A 176 0.26 -16.87 -0.18
C ASN A 176 0.20 -16.02 -1.46
N GLU A 177 -0.67 -16.38 -2.39
CA GLU A 177 -0.86 -15.63 -3.64
C GLU A 177 -1.33 -14.19 -3.36
N VAL A 178 -2.33 -14.03 -2.49
CA VAL A 178 -2.84 -12.69 -2.10
C VAL A 178 -1.75 -11.85 -1.43
N PHE A 179 -1.01 -12.43 -0.48
CA PHE A 179 0.07 -11.78 0.23
C PHE A 179 1.20 -11.34 -0.71
N ASN A 180 1.72 -12.26 -1.52
CA ASN A 180 2.83 -11.99 -2.43
C ASN A 180 2.44 -10.96 -3.50
N LYS A 181 1.22 -11.05 -4.06
CA LYS A 181 0.74 -10.09 -5.05
C LYS A 181 0.58 -8.69 -4.44
N ALA A 182 0.09 -8.58 -3.20
CA ALA A 182 -0.01 -7.32 -2.48
C ALA A 182 1.35 -6.69 -2.18
N MET A 183 2.33 -7.49 -1.75
CA MET A 183 3.69 -7.01 -1.47
C MET A 183 4.42 -6.60 -2.73
N HIS A 184 4.31 -7.37 -3.81
CA HIS A 184 4.86 -7.03 -5.11
C HIS A 184 4.28 -5.71 -5.64
N ASN A 185 2.96 -5.61 -5.74
CA ASN A 185 2.31 -4.44 -6.31
C ASN A 185 2.59 -3.15 -5.52
N SER A 186 2.45 -3.19 -4.19
CA SER A 186 2.71 -2.01 -3.36
C SER A 186 4.18 -1.57 -3.43
N SER A 187 5.12 -2.51 -3.46
CA SER A 187 6.55 -2.23 -3.59
C SER A 187 6.89 -1.62 -4.94
N THR A 188 6.35 -2.17 -6.03
CA THR A 188 6.58 -1.66 -7.39
C THR A 188 6.08 -0.22 -7.53
N LEU A 189 4.87 0.09 -7.07
CA LEU A 189 4.32 1.46 -7.12
C LEU A 189 5.15 2.44 -6.30
N LEU A 190 5.55 2.05 -5.08
CA LEU A 190 6.39 2.89 -4.23
C LEU A 190 7.75 3.16 -4.88
N MET A 191 8.41 2.10 -5.38
CA MET A 191 9.76 2.20 -5.95
C MET A 191 9.81 3.02 -7.23
N LYS A 192 8.80 2.92 -8.12
CA LYS A 192 8.68 3.80 -9.29
C LYS A 192 8.75 5.28 -8.88
N ARG A 193 8.00 5.66 -7.84
CA ARG A 193 7.99 7.05 -7.34
C ARG A 193 9.27 7.44 -6.63
N ILE A 194 9.85 6.55 -5.81
CA ILE A 194 11.15 6.80 -5.15
C ILE A 194 12.23 7.06 -6.20
N LEU A 195 12.31 6.22 -7.23
CA LEU A 195 13.29 6.33 -8.29
C LEU A 195 13.19 7.65 -9.08
N ASP A 196 12.04 8.31 -9.11
CA ASP A 196 11.89 9.61 -9.78
C ASP A 196 12.54 10.76 -9.00
N VAL A 197 12.48 10.71 -7.67
CA VAL A 197 12.91 11.81 -6.79
C VAL A 197 14.24 11.56 -6.09
N TYR A 198 14.56 10.32 -5.77
CA TYR A 198 15.78 9.95 -5.05
C TYR A 198 16.93 9.71 -6.02
N LYS A 199 18.03 10.46 -5.83
CA LYS A 199 19.23 10.44 -6.69
C LYS A 199 20.41 9.72 -6.05
N GLY A 200 20.22 9.12 -4.87
CA GLY A 200 21.31 8.47 -4.16
C GLY A 200 21.85 7.20 -4.82
N PHE A 201 21.24 6.74 -5.92
CA PHE A 201 21.71 5.61 -6.72
C PHE A 201 22.75 5.98 -7.78
N ASP A 202 22.86 7.24 -8.18
CA ASP A 202 23.61 7.68 -9.38
C ASP A 202 25.12 7.40 -9.37
N HIS A 203 25.71 7.12 -8.20
CA HIS A 203 27.14 6.91 -8.00
C HIS A 203 27.47 5.57 -7.32
N ILE A 204 26.51 4.64 -7.29
CA ILE A 204 26.70 3.30 -6.75
C ILE A 204 27.07 2.38 -7.92
N ASN A 205 28.11 1.56 -7.80
CA ASN A 205 28.42 0.54 -8.83
C ASN A 205 27.88 -0.83 -8.42
N LYS A 206 27.91 -1.16 -7.13
CA LYS A 206 27.39 -2.43 -6.60
C LYS A 206 26.39 -2.19 -5.48
N LEU A 207 25.14 -2.61 -5.69
CA LEU A 207 24.04 -2.43 -4.74
C LEU A 207 23.50 -3.78 -4.25
N VAL A 208 23.37 -3.94 -2.94
CA VAL A 208 22.78 -5.13 -2.32
C VAL A 208 21.40 -4.79 -1.74
N ASP A 209 20.33 -5.44 -2.22
CA ASP A 209 18.98 -5.35 -1.66
C ASP A 209 18.79 -6.46 -0.62
N VAL A 210 18.87 -6.11 0.66
CA VAL A 210 18.76 -7.06 1.80
C VAL A 210 17.29 -7.24 2.16
N GLY A 211 16.83 -8.49 2.17
CA GLY A 211 15.41 -8.83 2.27
C GLY A 211 14.64 -8.44 0.99
N GLY A 212 15.31 -8.54 -0.16
CA GLY A 212 14.75 -8.11 -1.45
C GLY A 212 13.65 -9.04 -2.00
N GLY A 213 13.37 -10.15 -1.31
CA GLY A 213 12.37 -11.13 -1.70
C GLY A 213 12.72 -11.77 -3.04
N VAL A 214 11.76 -11.71 -3.98
CA VAL A 214 11.96 -12.20 -5.35
C VAL A 214 12.73 -11.23 -6.26
N GLY A 215 13.33 -10.16 -5.72
CA GLY A 215 14.22 -9.26 -6.46
C GLY A 215 13.53 -8.18 -7.30
N ALA A 216 12.21 -8.00 -7.16
CA ALA A 216 11.47 -6.99 -7.94
C ALA A 216 11.97 -5.55 -7.72
N THR A 217 12.43 -5.22 -6.50
CA THR A 217 12.91 -3.87 -6.18
C THR A 217 14.28 -3.59 -6.80
N ILE A 218 15.27 -4.46 -6.56
CA ILE A 218 16.59 -4.31 -7.17
C ILE A 218 16.54 -4.33 -8.71
N LYS A 219 15.61 -5.08 -9.30
CA LYS A 219 15.35 -5.06 -10.75
C LYS A 219 14.90 -3.69 -11.23
N LEU A 220 13.96 -3.04 -10.54
CA LEU A 220 13.50 -1.69 -10.91
C LEU A 220 14.65 -0.67 -10.80
N ILE A 221 15.49 -0.80 -9.79
CA ILE A 221 16.65 0.08 -9.58
C ILE A 221 17.66 -0.11 -10.72
N THR A 222 18.10 -1.33 -10.99
CA THR A 222 19.09 -1.64 -12.04
C THR A 222 18.55 -1.35 -13.45
N SER A 223 17.25 -1.51 -13.70
CA SER A 223 16.63 -1.12 -14.97
C SER A 223 16.71 0.39 -15.22
N LYS A 224 16.58 1.21 -14.17
CA LYS A 224 16.72 2.68 -14.27
C LYS A 224 18.17 3.15 -14.24
N HIS A 225 19.05 2.38 -13.59
CA HIS A 225 20.47 2.66 -13.45
C HIS A 225 21.30 1.46 -13.97
N PRO A 226 21.42 1.27 -15.29
CA PRO A 226 22.03 0.06 -15.87
C PRO A 226 23.52 -0.14 -15.56
N HIS A 227 24.18 0.85 -14.97
CA HIS A 227 25.56 0.76 -14.50
C HIS A 227 25.68 0.03 -13.15
N ILE A 228 24.57 -0.15 -12.43
CA ILE A 228 24.55 -0.80 -11.12
C ILE A 228 24.54 -2.32 -11.31
N LEU A 229 25.53 -2.98 -10.72
CA LEU A 229 25.54 -4.41 -10.45
C LEU A 229 24.66 -4.68 -9.22
N GLY A 230 23.47 -5.24 -9.45
CA GLY A 230 22.50 -5.53 -8.40
C GLY A 230 22.68 -6.93 -7.80
N ILE A 231 22.67 -7.01 -6.48
CA ILE A 231 22.53 -8.26 -5.72
C ILE A 231 21.18 -8.24 -5.00
N ASN A 232 20.35 -9.25 -5.25
CA ASN A 232 19.20 -9.56 -4.42
C ASN A 232 19.63 -10.55 -3.31
N PHE A 233 19.46 -10.18 -2.05
CA PHE A 233 19.81 -11.02 -0.92
C PHE A 233 18.59 -11.34 -0.06
N ASP A 234 18.30 -12.62 0.12
CA ASP A 234 17.19 -13.10 0.96
C ASP A 234 17.48 -14.53 1.47
N LEU A 235 16.55 -15.11 2.22
CA LEU A 235 16.66 -16.50 2.69
C LEU A 235 16.76 -17.47 1.49
N PRO A 236 17.52 -18.57 1.60
CA PRO A 236 17.74 -19.50 0.48
C PRO A 236 16.47 -19.97 -0.22
N HIS A 237 15.45 -20.37 0.54
CA HIS A 237 14.18 -20.85 0.00
C HIS A 237 13.36 -19.75 -0.73
N VAL A 238 13.59 -18.47 -0.42
CA VAL A 238 12.97 -17.34 -1.14
C VAL A 238 13.71 -17.11 -2.46
N ILE A 239 15.04 -17.18 -2.42
CA ILE A 239 15.90 -17.04 -3.60
C ILE A 239 15.69 -18.15 -4.63
N GLU A 240 15.40 -19.38 -4.19
CA GLU A 240 15.01 -20.48 -5.10
C GLU A 240 13.78 -20.14 -5.95
N CYS A 241 12.84 -19.34 -5.42
CA CYS A 241 11.69 -18.84 -6.18
C CYS A 241 12.03 -17.65 -7.09
N ALA A 242 13.14 -16.95 -6.83
CA ALA A 242 13.61 -15.77 -7.56
C ALA A 242 14.53 -16.13 -8.74
N SER A 243 15.36 -17.16 -8.58
CA SER A 243 16.36 -17.58 -9.58
C SER A 243 15.77 -18.14 -10.88
N ALA A 244 14.44 -18.32 -10.94
CA ALA A 244 13.71 -18.62 -12.17
C ALA A 244 13.70 -17.45 -13.18
N TYR A 245 14.14 -16.26 -12.77
CA TYR A 245 14.21 -15.06 -13.60
C TYR A 245 15.67 -14.71 -13.90
N ASP A 246 16.14 -14.94 -15.14
CA ASP A 246 17.45 -14.47 -15.61
C ASP A 246 17.33 -13.03 -16.12
N ASP A 247 17.73 -12.05 -15.30
CA ASP A 247 17.51 -10.63 -15.60
C ASP A 247 18.68 -9.70 -15.26
N GLY A 248 19.89 -10.24 -15.09
CA GLY A 248 21.11 -9.46 -14.80
C GLY A 248 21.28 -9.04 -13.34
N VAL A 249 20.42 -9.53 -12.44
CA VAL A 249 20.58 -9.44 -10.99
C VAL A 249 21.21 -10.72 -10.44
N GLU A 250 22.21 -10.59 -9.58
CA GLU A 250 22.78 -11.72 -8.86
C GLU A 250 21.88 -12.07 -7.65
N HIS A 251 21.40 -13.30 -7.57
CA HIS A 251 20.58 -13.77 -6.46
C HIS A 251 21.42 -14.57 -5.45
N VAL A 252 21.45 -14.11 -4.19
CA VAL A 252 22.28 -14.71 -3.14
C VAL A 252 21.41 -15.11 -1.95
N GLY A 253 21.41 -16.40 -1.62
CA GLY A 253 20.75 -16.93 -0.43
C GLY A 253 21.63 -16.81 0.82
N GLY A 254 21.05 -16.38 1.94
CA GLY A 254 21.73 -16.37 3.24
C GLY A 254 20.86 -15.83 4.37
N ASP A 255 21.47 -15.53 5.50
CA ASP A 255 20.81 -14.94 6.67
C ASP A 255 21.48 -13.61 7.04
N MET A 256 20.71 -12.51 6.97
CA MET A 256 21.17 -11.16 7.32
C MET A 256 21.62 -11.01 8.78
N PHE A 257 21.15 -11.90 9.67
CA PHE A 257 21.61 -11.95 11.06
C PHE A 257 23.02 -12.53 11.18
N GLU A 258 23.49 -13.31 10.20
CA GLU A 258 24.84 -13.85 10.18
C GLU A 258 25.78 -12.95 9.37
N SER A 259 25.44 -12.68 8.11
CA SER A 259 26.21 -11.83 7.22
C SER A 259 25.37 -11.31 6.06
N VAL A 260 25.84 -10.24 5.42
CA VAL A 260 25.24 -9.70 4.19
C VAL A 260 26.32 -9.58 3.11
N PRO A 261 26.00 -9.75 1.82
CA PRO A 261 26.97 -9.59 0.73
C PRO A 261 27.62 -8.20 0.72
N ASN A 262 28.87 -8.13 0.26
CA ASN A 262 29.58 -6.85 0.13
C ASN A 262 29.07 -6.05 -1.08
N GLY A 263 28.87 -4.74 -0.89
CA GLY A 263 28.51 -3.79 -1.94
C GLY A 263 28.93 -2.36 -1.58
N ASP A 264 28.92 -1.45 -2.56
CA ASP A 264 29.21 -0.03 -2.32
C ASP A 264 28.10 0.60 -1.47
N ALA A 265 26.87 0.10 -1.64
CA ALA A 265 25.74 0.43 -0.79
C ALA A 265 24.86 -0.79 -0.54
N ILE A 266 24.14 -0.73 0.57
CA ILE A 266 23.08 -1.68 0.92
C ILE A 266 21.76 -0.95 0.92
N PHE A 267 20.73 -1.57 0.36
CA PHE A 267 19.36 -1.10 0.35
C PHE A 267 18.50 -2.01 1.23
N MET A 268 17.68 -1.43 2.10
CA MET A 268 16.71 -2.13 2.93
C MET A 268 15.38 -1.37 2.86
N LYS A 269 14.30 -2.07 2.51
CA LYS A 269 12.97 -1.47 2.39
C LYS A 269 11.97 -2.34 3.10
N ARG A 270 11.30 -1.79 4.12
CA ARG A 270 10.36 -2.54 4.98
C ARG A 270 11.03 -3.79 5.57
N ILE A 271 12.18 -3.56 6.21
CA ILE A 271 12.97 -4.61 6.87
C ILE A 271 13.06 -4.31 8.35
N LEU A 272 13.49 -3.10 8.72
CA LEU A 272 13.71 -2.76 10.12
C LEU A 272 12.40 -2.74 10.90
N HIS A 273 11.27 -2.42 10.25
CA HIS A 273 9.97 -2.42 10.93
C HIS A 273 9.44 -3.80 11.33
N ASP A 274 10.01 -4.89 10.81
CA ASP A 274 9.63 -6.27 11.15
C ASP A 274 10.26 -6.74 12.46
N TRP A 275 11.30 -6.06 12.92
CA TRP A 275 12.17 -6.53 14.00
C TRP A 275 12.23 -5.55 15.16
N ARG A 276 12.53 -6.05 16.37
CA ARG A 276 12.82 -5.20 17.52
C ARG A 276 14.23 -4.63 17.42
N ASP A 277 14.54 -3.68 18.29
CA ASP A 277 15.77 -2.91 18.21
C ASP A 277 17.04 -3.77 18.31
N GLU A 278 17.04 -4.81 19.15
CA GLU A 278 18.20 -5.71 19.28
C GLU A 278 18.53 -6.42 17.96
N GLU A 279 17.50 -6.94 17.29
CA GLU A 279 17.61 -7.57 15.98
C GLU A 279 18.00 -6.54 14.90
N CYS A 280 17.39 -5.35 14.89
CA CYS A 280 17.77 -4.27 13.97
C CYS A 280 19.24 -3.88 14.11
N LEU A 281 19.73 -3.73 15.34
CA LEU A 281 21.15 -3.42 15.61
C LEU A 281 22.07 -4.51 15.08
N LYS A 282 21.67 -5.79 15.17
CA LYS A 282 22.45 -6.91 14.63
C LYS A 282 22.53 -6.86 13.10
N ILE A 283 21.39 -6.66 12.43
CA ILE A 283 21.30 -6.50 10.97
C ILE A 283 22.17 -5.32 10.52
N LEU A 284 21.96 -4.14 11.10
CA LEU A 284 22.66 -2.91 10.75
C LEU A 284 24.18 -3.00 10.97
N LYS A 285 24.65 -3.70 12.03
CA LYS A 285 26.08 -3.97 12.24
C LYS A 285 26.68 -4.86 11.16
N ASN A 286 25.93 -5.84 10.65
CA ASN A 286 26.38 -6.65 9.52
C ASN A 286 26.43 -5.81 8.23
N CYS A 287 25.44 -4.95 8.01
CA CYS A 287 25.46 -4.00 6.89
C CYS A 287 26.67 -3.05 6.96
N LEU A 288 26.99 -2.50 8.14
CA LEU A 288 28.15 -1.63 8.34
C LEU A 288 29.48 -2.32 7.99
N LYS A 289 29.60 -3.63 8.25
CA LYS A 289 30.79 -4.42 7.91
C LYS A 289 30.92 -4.67 6.41
N ALA A 290 29.81 -4.75 5.70
CA ALA A 290 29.75 -5.13 4.29
C ALA A 290 29.83 -3.95 3.30
N ILE A 291 29.88 -2.71 3.81
CA ILE A 291 30.11 -1.51 3.01
C ILE A 291 31.53 -0.95 3.18
N PRO A 292 32.11 -0.34 2.13
CA PRO A 292 33.39 0.37 2.22
C PRO A 292 33.28 1.62 3.12
N THR A 293 34.41 2.28 3.38
CA THR A 293 34.48 3.47 4.26
C THR A 293 33.62 4.63 3.76
N ASP A 294 33.50 4.80 2.45
CA ASP A 294 32.65 5.79 1.78
C ASP A 294 31.27 5.24 1.37
N GLY A 295 30.95 4.00 1.77
CA GLY A 295 29.69 3.36 1.49
C GLY A 295 28.55 3.86 2.39
N LYS A 296 27.33 3.42 2.08
CA LYS A 296 26.12 3.79 2.84
C LYS A 296 25.08 2.69 2.88
N VAL A 297 24.21 2.75 3.87
CA VAL A 297 22.98 1.95 3.93
C VAL A 297 21.79 2.85 3.66
N ILE A 298 20.96 2.49 2.68
CA ILE A 298 19.76 3.20 2.28
C ILE A 298 18.57 2.45 2.88
N VAL A 299 17.81 3.12 3.74
CA VAL A 299 16.67 2.54 4.46
C VAL A 299 15.38 3.23 4.00
N VAL A 300 14.38 2.43 3.64
CA VAL A 300 13.05 2.91 3.24
C VAL A 300 12.00 2.36 4.19
N GLU A 301 11.49 3.21 5.07
CA GLU A 301 10.56 2.82 6.14
C GLU A 301 9.46 3.86 6.35
N THR A 302 8.36 3.45 6.97
CA THR A 302 7.40 4.40 7.52
C THR A 302 7.97 5.02 8.80
N MET A 303 7.55 6.24 9.13
CA MET A 303 7.96 6.91 10.35
C MET A 303 6.76 7.49 11.07
N VAL A 304 6.66 7.22 12.36
CA VAL A 304 5.60 7.75 13.22
C VAL A 304 6.02 9.07 13.87
N SER A 305 5.08 9.99 14.01
CA SER A 305 5.25 11.21 14.78
C SER A 305 4.99 10.95 16.26
N ILE A 306 5.73 11.63 17.14
CA ILE A 306 5.52 11.53 18.60
C ILE A 306 4.12 12.02 18.98
N VAL A 307 3.70 13.11 18.35
CA VAL A 307 2.35 13.67 18.54
C VAL A 307 1.42 13.05 17.50
N PRO A 308 0.24 12.55 17.88
CA PRO A 308 -0.74 12.00 16.95
C PRO A 308 -1.47 13.12 16.22
N GLU A 309 -0.80 13.74 15.25
CA GLU A 309 -1.35 14.81 14.45
C GLU A 309 -2.46 14.29 13.52
N PRO A 310 -3.56 15.04 13.29
CA PRO A 310 -4.65 14.62 12.41
C PRO A 310 -4.31 14.72 10.91
N THR A 311 -3.03 14.67 10.55
CA THR A 311 -2.56 14.74 9.16
C THR A 311 -2.70 13.39 8.47
N PHE A 312 -2.84 13.40 7.14
CA PHE A 312 -2.90 12.16 6.34
C PHE A 312 -1.66 11.29 6.52
N PHE A 313 -0.48 11.92 6.59
CA PHE A 313 0.80 11.23 6.78
C PHE A 313 0.83 10.48 8.12
N ALA A 314 0.52 11.16 9.23
CA ALA A 314 0.56 10.57 10.56
C ALA A 314 -0.50 9.47 10.72
N LYS A 315 -1.73 9.71 10.24
CA LYS A 315 -2.80 8.68 10.25
C LYS A 315 -2.38 7.39 9.57
N ASN A 316 -1.76 7.47 8.39
CA ASN A 316 -1.28 6.27 7.69
C ASN A 316 -0.16 5.55 8.44
N ALA A 317 0.76 6.31 9.05
CA ALA A 317 1.85 5.74 9.83
C ALA A 317 1.32 4.96 11.05
N PHE A 318 0.33 5.51 11.77
CA PHE A 318 -0.30 4.81 12.90
C PHE A 318 -1.13 3.60 12.48
N VAL A 319 -1.82 3.68 11.34
CA VAL A 319 -2.52 2.50 10.79
C VAL A 319 -1.53 1.39 10.49
N ASN A 320 -0.38 1.71 9.89
CA ASN A 320 0.67 0.74 9.63
C ASN A 320 1.24 0.15 10.93
N ASP A 321 1.52 0.97 11.94
CA ASP A 321 2.01 0.50 13.23
C ASP A 321 1.06 -0.50 13.92
N VAL A 322 -0.25 -0.21 13.91
CA VAL A 322 -1.25 -1.14 14.45
C VAL A 322 -1.32 -2.43 13.63
N ILE A 323 -1.16 -2.36 12.30
CA ILE A 323 -1.07 -3.54 11.44
C ILE A 323 0.15 -4.38 11.85
N MET A 324 1.33 -3.77 11.99
CA MET A 324 2.56 -4.44 12.40
C MET A 324 2.42 -5.12 13.76
N MET A 325 1.86 -4.42 14.76
CA MET A 325 1.57 -4.96 16.09
C MET A 325 0.68 -6.22 16.02
N THR A 326 -0.27 -6.27 15.09
CA THR A 326 -1.21 -7.39 14.98
C THR A 326 -0.66 -8.61 14.22
N GLN A 327 0.29 -8.38 13.30
CA GLN A 327 0.71 -9.36 12.31
C GLN A 327 2.13 -9.88 12.51
N MET A 328 3.05 -9.05 13.03
CA MET A 328 4.47 -9.36 13.08
C MET A 328 4.99 -9.43 14.53
N PRO A 329 5.71 -10.49 14.92
CA PRO A 329 6.42 -10.57 16.19
C PRO A 329 7.42 -9.43 16.38
N GLY A 330 7.10 -8.50 17.27
CA GLY A 330 7.99 -7.37 17.55
C GLY A 330 8.06 -6.34 16.42
N GLY A 331 7.14 -6.41 15.45
CA GLY A 331 7.01 -5.40 14.41
C GLY A 331 6.54 -4.08 15.00
N ILE A 332 7.19 -2.99 14.60
CA ILE A 332 6.98 -1.66 15.15
C ILE A 332 7.41 -0.58 14.15
N GLU A 333 6.59 0.45 14.00
CA GLU A 333 6.98 1.66 13.29
C GLU A 333 7.71 2.62 14.24
N ARG A 334 8.73 3.29 13.73
CA ARG A 334 9.70 4.03 14.55
C ARG A 334 9.61 5.53 14.37
N THR A 335 9.95 6.27 15.42
CA THR A 335 10.10 7.72 15.33
C THR A 335 11.42 8.08 14.65
N LYS A 336 11.57 9.36 14.29
CA LYS A 336 12.85 9.91 13.83
C LYS A 336 13.98 9.63 14.82
N GLN A 337 13.73 9.78 16.12
CA GLN A 337 14.75 9.59 17.16
C GLN A 337 15.17 8.13 17.27
N ASP A 338 14.24 7.19 17.13
CA ASP A 338 14.55 5.76 17.18
C ASP A 338 15.45 5.35 16.01
N PHE A 339 15.20 5.83 14.79
CA PHE A 339 16.10 5.60 13.65
C PHE A 339 17.49 6.20 13.85
N MET A 340 17.59 7.40 14.45
CA MET A 340 18.89 7.98 14.80
C MET A 340 19.62 7.13 15.86
N ASN A 341 18.90 6.60 16.84
CA ASN A 341 19.45 5.72 17.86
C ASN A 341 19.94 4.39 17.26
N LEU A 342 19.18 3.79 16.33
CA LEU A 342 19.58 2.58 15.61
C LEU A 342 20.84 2.81 14.77
N ALA A 343 20.92 3.93 14.05
CA ALA A 343 22.09 4.28 13.26
C ALA A 343 23.35 4.37 14.14
N HIS A 344 23.31 5.21 15.19
CA HIS A 344 24.45 5.40 16.08
C HIS A 344 24.80 4.15 16.88
N GLY A 345 23.79 3.43 17.40
CA GLY A 345 23.96 2.19 18.16
C GLY A 345 24.55 1.04 17.34
N SER A 346 24.43 1.12 16.02
CA SER A 346 25.04 0.15 15.09
C SER A 346 26.45 0.54 14.64
N GLY A 347 26.90 1.75 14.98
CA GLY A 347 28.25 2.26 14.66
C GLY A 347 28.34 3.14 13.42
N PHE A 348 27.21 3.60 12.85
CA PHE A 348 27.21 4.59 11.78
C PHE A 348 27.55 5.98 12.34
N SER A 349 28.36 6.75 11.60
CA SER A 349 28.76 8.12 11.98
C SER A 349 27.64 9.14 11.82
N GLY A 350 26.65 8.87 10.96
CA GLY A 350 25.52 9.77 10.76
C GLY A 350 24.38 9.17 9.95
N ILE A 351 23.27 9.90 9.94
CA ILE A 351 22.04 9.58 9.21
C ILE A 351 21.49 10.83 8.53
N ARG A 352 21.04 10.68 7.28
CA ARG A 352 20.37 11.72 6.50
C ARG A 352 18.97 11.27 6.10
N PHE A 353 17.97 12.09 6.39
CA PHE A 353 16.59 11.90 5.94
C PHE A 353 16.43 12.62 4.60
N VAL A 354 16.38 11.88 3.50
CA VAL A 354 16.58 12.44 2.15
C VAL A 354 15.28 12.94 1.54
N CYS A 355 14.26 12.08 1.50
CA CYS A 355 12.95 12.42 0.94
C CYS A 355 11.86 11.53 1.54
N CYS A 356 10.61 11.93 1.34
CA CYS A 356 9.43 11.18 1.77
C CYS A 356 8.49 10.98 0.57
N VAL A 357 8.10 9.71 0.32
CA VAL A 357 7.25 9.31 -0.80
C VAL A 357 6.16 8.38 -0.29
N SER A 358 4.89 8.76 -0.46
CA SER A 358 3.73 7.94 -0.06
C SER A 358 3.79 7.46 1.40
N SER A 359 4.21 8.34 2.33
CA SER A 359 4.45 8.03 3.75
C SER A 359 5.71 7.23 4.10
N PHE A 360 6.54 6.86 3.11
CA PHE A 360 7.82 6.19 3.33
C PHE A 360 8.99 7.17 3.23
N TRP A 361 9.84 7.19 4.24
CA TRP A 361 11.06 7.97 4.28
C TRP A 361 12.23 7.18 3.70
N VAL A 362 12.95 7.81 2.77
CA VAL A 362 14.25 7.34 2.32
C VAL A 362 15.32 7.97 3.20
N MET A 363 16.06 7.14 3.90
CA MET A 363 17.12 7.51 4.84
C MET A 363 18.45 6.93 4.38
N GLU A 364 19.54 7.64 4.62
CA GLU A 364 20.91 7.18 4.31
C GLU A 364 21.74 7.17 5.58
N PHE A 365 22.32 6.03 5.91
CA PHE A 365 23.17 5.82 7.07
C PHE A 365 24.60 5.74 6.56
N TYR A 366 25.49 6.57 7.09
CA TYR A 366 26.88 6.71 6.65
C TYR A 366 27.84 6.13 7.68
N LYS A 367 28.88 5.47 7.18
CA LYS A 367 29.90 4.84 8.01
C LYS A 367 30.69 5.86 8.82
#